data_AF-A0A3M0XMF5-F1
#
_entry.id   AF-A0A3M0XMF5-F1
#
_cell.length_a   1.000
_cell.length_b   1.000
_cell.length_c   1.000
_cell.angle_alpha   90.00
_cell.angle_beta   90.00
_cell.angle_gamma   90.00
#
_symmetry.space_group_name_H-M   'P 1'
#
loop_
_entity.id
_entity.type
_entity.pdbx_description
1 polymer ?
#
loop_
_entity_poly.entity_id
_entity_poly.type
_entity_poly.pdbx_seq_one_letter_code
_entity_poly.pdbx_strand_id
1 'polypeptide(L)'
;MNIPQEDIEKILTAGVQAPSGSNSQPWRFEVAGDTISVLAIPERDHPILNYRNRGTWIAHGALLENIDIAARHFGYEADIAPFPDPQNPNITA
;
A
#
# COMPACT_ATOMS: atom_id res chain seq x y z
N MET A 1 -12.37 14.84 -4.91
CA MET A 1 -11.75 15.90 -5.76
C MET A 1 -11.10 15.15 -6.91
N ASN A 2 -11.19 15.55 -8.18
CA ASN A 2 -10.68 14.67 -9.24
C ASN A 2 -9.14 14.74 -9.30
N ILE A 3 -8.45 13.79 -8.67
CA ILE A 3 -6.99 13.69 -8.70
C ILE A 3 -6.58 13.19 -10.10
N PRO A 4 -5.65 13.87 -10.80
CA PRO A 4 -5.14 13.39 -12.08
C PRO A 4 -4.54 11.99 -11.94
N GLN A 5 -4.87 11.10 -12.88
CA GLN A 5 -4.34 9.73 -12.88
C GLN A 5 -2.81 9.70 -12.86
N GLU A 6 -2.15 10.64 -13.57
CA GLU A 6 -0.70 10.76 -13.59
C GLU A 6 -0.10 11.01 -12.18
N ASP A 7 -0.79 11.78 -11.34
CA ASP A 7 -0.33 12.03 -9.98
C ASP A 7 -0.51 10.77 -9.10
N ILE A 8 -1.62 10.05 -9.27
CA ILE A 8 -1.82 8.75 -8.60
C ILE A 8 -0.71 7.77 -8.98
N GLU A 9 -0.37 7.68 -10.27
CA GLU A 9 0.71 6.82 -10.75
C GLU A 9 2.07 7.21 -10.15
N LYS A 10 2.39 8.50 -10.06
CA LYS A 10 3.63 8.99 -9.42
C LYS A 10 3.66 8.68 -7.93
N ILE A 11 2.54 8.88 -7.23
CA ILE A 11 2.39 8.57 -5.80
C ILE A 11 2.60 7.08 -5.56
N LEU A 12 1.94 6.21 -6.33
CA LEU A 12 2.12 4.76 -6.22
C LEU A 12 3.54 4.32 -6.59
N THR A 13 4.17 4.95 -7.59
CA THR A 13 5.56 4.68 -7.97
C THR A 13 6.53 4.98 -6.82
N ALA A 14 6.29 6.06 -6.06
CA ALA A 14 7.04 6.36 -4.84
C ALA A 14 6.69 5.38 -3.71
N GLY A 15 5.40 5.07 -3.54
CA GLY A 15 4.89 4.09 -2.59
C GLY A 15 5.65 2.77 -2.65
N VAL A 16 5.70 2.16 -3.83
CA VAL A 16 6.32 0.83 -4.04
C VAL A 16 7.83 0.78 -3.79
N GLN A 17 8.50 1.92 -3.56
CA GLN A 17 9.90 1.95 -3.10
C GLN A 17 10.04 1.53 -1.63
N ALA A 18 8.94 1.24 -0.93
CA ALA A 18 8.98 0.74 0.43
C ALA A 18 9.77 -0.58 0.55
N PRO A 19 10.51 -0.79 1.65
CA PRO A 19 11.19 -2.04 1.89
C PRO A 19 10.19 -3.18 2.15
N SER A 20 10.52 -4.39 1.68
CA SER A 20 9.75 -5.60 1.94
C SER A 20 10.68 -6.81 2.16
N GLY A 21 10.22 -7.80 2.92
CA GLY A 21 10.97 -9.04 3.16
C GLY A 21 11.33 -9.71 1.84
N SER A 22 12.61 -10.06 1.66
CA SER A 22 13.14 -10.63 0.40
C SER A 22 12.83 -9.81 -0.86
N ASN A 23 12.55 -8.51 -0.71
CA ASN A 23 12.06 -7.64 -1.77
C ASN A 23 10.79 -8.18 -2.48
N SER A 24 9.95 -8.91 -1.74
CA SER A 24 8.77 -9.62 -2.26
C SER A 24 7.69 -8.70 -2.81
N GLN A 25 7.63 -7.45 -2.33
CA GLN A 25 6.64 -6.44 -2.70
C GLN A 25 5.22 -7.02 -2.68
N PRO A 26 4.73 -7.44 -1.50
CA PRO A 26 3.53 -8.26 -1.36
C PRO A 26 2.23 -7.44 -1.45
N TRP A 27 2.15 -6.50 -2.38
CA TRP A 27 1.03 -5.57 -2.51
C TRP A 27 0.45 -5.53 -3.93
N ARG A 28 -0.84 -5.15 -4.01
CA ARG A 28 -1.56 -4.77 -5.23
C ARG A 28 -2.41 -3.54 -4.94
N PHE A 29 -2.64 -2.73 -5.97
CA PHE A 29 -3.49 -1.55 -5.89
C PHE A 29 -4.72 -1.73 -6.75
N GLU A 30 -5.86 -1.28 -6.25
CA GLU A 30 -7.06 -1.02 -7.03
C GLU A 30 -7.37 0.48 -6.92
N VAL A 31 -7.55 1.15 -8.06
CA VAL A 31 -7.74 2.60 -8.12
C VAL A 31 -9.12 2.90 -8.68
N ALA A 32 -9.90 3.67 -7.94
CA ALA A 32 -11.22 4.14 -8.33
C ALA A 32 -11.38 5.63 -7.99
N GLY A 33 -11.26 6.49 -9.01
CA GLY A 33 -11.28 7.94 -8.80
C GLY A 33 -10.10 8.40 -7.95
N ASP A 34 -10.38 9.02 -6.81
CA ASP A 34 -9.39 9.47 -5.83
C ASP A 34 -9.13 8.43 -4.71
N THR A 35 -9.73 7.24 -4.80
CA THR A 35 -9.55 6.16 -3.82
C THR A 35 -8.55 5.12 -4.33
N ILE A 36 -7.60 4.76 -3.47
CA ILE A 36 -6.63 3.69 -3.68
C ILE A 36 -6.90 2.62 -2.62
N SER A 37 -7.31 1.43 -3.02
CA SER A 37 -7.33 0.26 -2.14
C SER A 37 -6.00 -0.48 -2.23
N VAL A 38 -5.39 -0.75 -1.08
CA VAL A 38 -4.11 -1.44 -0.94
C VAL A 38 -4.36 -2.85 -0.45
N LEU A 39 -4.12 -3.83 -1.32
CA LEU A 39 -4.37 -5.23 -1.05
C LEU A 39 -3.05 -5.96 -0.77
N ALA A 40 -3.03 -6.79 0.28
CA ALA A 40 -1.95 -7.72 0.55
C ALA A 40 -2.05 -8.95 -0.35
N ILE A 41 -0.86 -9.40 -0.79
CA ILE A 41 -0.63 -10.68 -1.46
C ILE A 41 0.43 -11.43 -0.64
N PRO A 42 0.07 -11.98 0.55
CA PRO A 42 1.02 -12.62 1.45
C PRO A 42 1.77 -13.80 0.80
N GLU A 43 1.19 -14.41 -0.24
CA GLU A 43 1.77 -15.53 -0.98
C GLU A 43 3.03 -15.14 -1.76
N ARG A 44 3.28 -13.84 -1.98
CA ARG A 44 4.53 -13.34 -2.58
C ARG A 44 5.69 -13.31 -1.59
N ASP A 45 5.42 -13.32 -0.29
CA ASP A 45 6.45 -13.28 0.75
C ASP A 45 6.92 -14.69 1.12
N HIS A 46 8.12 -14.81 1.69
CA HIS A 46 8.71 -16.11 1.99
C HIS A 46 8.14 -16.67 3.31
N PRO A 47 7.32 -17.74 3.28
CA PRO A 47 6.50 -18.15 4.43
C PRO A 47 7.31 -18.57 5.66
N ILE A 48 8.53 -19.10 5.45
CA ILE A 48 9.42 -19.51 6.55
C ILE A 48 9.93 -18.30 7.35
N LEU A 49 10.13 -17.16 6.68
CA LEU A 49 10.68 -15.95 7.29
C LEU A 49 9.59 -14.97 7.72
N ASN A 50 8.37 -15.15 7.23
CA ASN A 50 7.23 -14.26 7.47
C ASN A 50 6.22 -14.86 8.46
N TYR A 51 6.64 -15.01 9.72
CA TYR A 51 5.79 -15.57 10.77
C TYR A 51 4.50 -14.75 10.96
N ARG A 52 3.34 -15.39 10.76
CA ARG A 52 2.00 -14.76 10.87
C ARG A 52 1.86 -13.47 10.05
N ASN A 53 2.48 -13.41 8.88
CA ASN A 53 2.44 -12.26 7.97
C ASN A 53 3.00 -10.95 8.54
N ARG A 54 3.74 -10.98 9.66
CA ARG A 54 4.25 -9.76 10.31
C ARG A 54 5.17 -8.95 9.40
N GLY A 55 6.01 -9.61 8.61
CA GLY A 55 6.89 -8.95 7.63
C GLY A 55 6.07 -8.23 6.57
N THR A 56 5.02 -8.88 6.07
CA THR A 56 4.05 -8.27 5.14
C THR A 56 3.39 -7.04 5.76
N TRP A 57 2.90 -7.10 7.00
CA TRP A 57 2.25 -5.95 7.63
C TRP A 57 3.18 -4.77 7.87
N ILE A 58 4.45 -5.03 8.26
CA ILE A 58 5.46 -3.98 8.36
C ILE A 58 5.73 -3.34 6.99
N ALA A 59 5.87 -4.16 5.94
CA ALA A 59 6.10 -3.68 4.59
C ALA A 59 4.92 -2.82 4.07
N HIS A 60 3.68 -3.21 4.39
CA HIS A 60 2.49 -2.42 4.07
C HIS A 60 2.45 -1.09 4.83
N GLY A 61 2.81 -1.07 6.12
CA GLY A 61 2.93 0.19 6.86
C GLY A 61 3.94 1.14 6.22
N ALA A 62 5.10 0.63 5.80
CA ALA A 62 6.10 1.43 5.09
C ALA A 62 5.62 1.92 3.70
N LEU A 63 4.88 1.08 2.98
CA LEU A 63 4.23 1.44 1.71
C LEU A 63 3.25 2.60 1.90
N LEU A 64 2.37 2.51 2.89
CA LEU A 64 1.36 3.54 3.18
C LEU A 64 2.00 4.87 3.57
N GLU A 65 3.07 4.85 4.38
CA GLU A 65 3.83 6.05 4.73
C GLU A 65 4.47 6.70 3.49
N ASN A 66 5.08 5.90 2.60
CA ASN A 66 5.63 6.42 1.35
C ASN A 66 4.54 7.06 0.45
N ILE A 67 3.36 6.44 0.39
CA ILE A 67 2.20 6.98 -0.35
C ILE A 67 1.78 8.32 0.25
N ASP A 68 1.67 8.43 1.58
CA ASP A 68 1.27 9.66 2.26
C ASP A 68 2.30 10.80 2.06
N ILE A 69 3.59 10.49 2.20
CA ILE A 69 4.68 11.44 1.92
C ILE A 69 4.63 11.93 0.47
N ALA A 70 4.45 11.00 -0.49
CA ALA A 70 4.38 11.35 -1.90
C ALA A 70 3.11 12.16 -2.24
N ALA A 71 1.96 11.80 -1.66
CA ALA A 71 0.71 12.54 -1.83
C ALA A 71 0.86 13.99 -1.37
N ARG A 72 1.47 14.21 -0.19
CA ARG A 72 1.76 15.56 0.32
C ARG A 72 2.69 16.36 -0.58
N HIS A 73 3.66 15.73 -1.24
CA HIS A 73 4.52 16.41 -2.21
C HIS A 73 3.72 17.01 -3.39
N PHE A 74 2.66 16.34 -3.84
CA PHE A 74 1.77 16.83 -4.90
C PHE A 74 0.64 17.74 -4.39
N GLY A 75 0.59 18.03 -3.08
CA GLY A 75 -0.43 18.91 -2.48
C GLY A 75 -1.73 18.20 -2.11
N TYR A 76 -1.72 16.87 -2.00
CA TYR A 76 -2.84 16.06 -1.53
C TYR A 76 -2.63 15.59 -0.08
N GLU A 77 -3.70 15.12 0.55
CA GLU A 77 -3.67 14.47 1.86
C GLU A 77 -4.23 13.05 1.72
N ALA A 78 -3.52 12.05 2.23
CA ALA A 78 -4.01 10.68 2.25
C ALA A 78 -4.82 10.43 3.52
N ASP A 79 -6.12 10.18 3.38
CA ASP A 79 -6.97 9.67 4.46
C ASP A 79 -6.87 8.14 4.49
N ILE A 80 -6.04 7.62 5.40
CA ILE A 80 -5.68 6.20 5.45
C ILE A 80 -6.54 5.50 6.51
N ALA A 81 -7.31 4.49 6.09
CA ALA A 81 -8.13 3.66 6.95
C ALA A 81 -7.58 2.22 7.00
N PRO A 82 -6.80 1.82 8.02
CA PRO A 82 -6.24 0.47 8.09
C PRO A 82 -7.32 -0.61 8.24
N PHE A 83 -7.22 -1.66 7.44
CA PHE A 83 -8.14 -2.82 7.42
C PHE A 83 -9.63 -2.40 7.41
N PRO A 84 -10.06 -1.66 6.37
CA PRO A 84 -11.39 -1.05 6.35
C PRO A 84 -12.53 -2.07 6.15
N ASP A 85 -12.22 -3.26 5.62
CA ASP A 85 -13.17 -4.34 5.41
C ASP A 85 -12.88 -5.55 6.33
N PRO A 86 -13.66 -5.74 7.41
CA PRO A 86 -13.50 -6.89 8.31
C PRO A 86 -13.78 -8.25 7.65
N GLN A 87 -14.49 -8.27 6.51
CA GLN A 87 -14.78 -9.50 5.77
C GLN A 87 -13.65 -9.84 4.78
N ASN A 88 -12.81 -8.86 4.44
CA ASN A 88 -11.67 -9.04 3.56
C ASN A 88 -10.38 -8.49 4.20
N PRO A 89 -9.72 -9.27 5.08
CA PRO A 89 -8.54 -8.83 5.81
C PRO A 89 -7.29 -8.62 4.92
N ASN A 90 -7.38 -8.97 3.63
CA ASN A 90 -6.32 -8.65 2.67
C ASN A 90 -6.43 -7.22 2.14
N ILE A 91 -7.56 -6.51 2.31
CA ILE A 91 -7.61 -5.05 2.08
C ILE A 91 -6.97 -4.40 3.32
N THR A 92 -5.75 -3.94 3.15
CA THR A 92 -4.93 -3.40 4.26
C THR A 92 -5.14 -1.90 4.50
N ALA A 93 -5.54 -1.16 3.45
CA ALA A 93 -5.97 0.22 3.51
C ALA A 93 -6.86 0.54 2.30
#